data_AF-A0A4Q2D4P0-F1
#
_entry.id   AF-A0A4Q2D4P0-F1
#
_cell.length_a   1.000
_cell.length_b   1.000
_cell.length_c   1.000
_cell.angle_alpha   90.00
_cell.angle_beta   90.00
_cell.angle_gamma   90.00
#
_symmetry.space_group_name_H-M   'P 1'
#
loop_
_entity.id
_entity.type
_entity.pdbx_description
1 polymer ?
#
loop_
_entity_poly.entity_id
_entity_poly.type
_entity_poly.pdbx_seq_one_letter_code
_entity_poly.pdbx_strand_id
1 'polypeptide(L)'
;MGGETLDSLTILSLRPEDGGTDPPFTVFDLFDRIYSLFQSIGYITLMDIDLKPTSRFPHWDPDEEYPDWRTERVHFKACTVGVIDSYSLYSPEAGQELMFEDCNLHGLEFCLPKTPSLTLKNLNAESLGIIIQKSDAIKIAFEDCPELTDKIILALANAHPDSWFLEQRHLRSLRMHACPRVSAKALKKIVSVRQKRRIVADPMPALARTYLPDENDYLDGPPLKSLILSGLNGKRVSNGMRSWFEDNLEEFLER
;
A
#
# COMPACT_ATOMS: atom_id res chain seq x y z
N MET A 1 19.68 -8.11 26.83
CA MET A 1 18.50 -7.68 27.61
C MET A 1 17.30 -8.18 26.83
N GLY A 2 16.47 -9.04 27.42
CA GLY A 2 15.30 -9.60 26.74
C GLY A 2 14.29 -8.47 26.55
N GLY A 3 13.98 -8.11 25.30
CA GLY A 3 12.95 -7.12 25.09
C GLY A 3 11.59 -7.73 25.33
N GLU A 4 10.69 -6.88 25.79
CA GLU A 4 9.31 -7.25 26.00
C GLU A 4 8.63 -7.33 24.63
N THR A 5 7.94 -8.43 24.38
CA THR A 5 7.00 -8.57 23.27
C THR A 5 5.62 -8.19 23.77
N LEU A 6 4.90 -7.39 22.99
CA LEU A 6 3.54 -6.97 23.30
C LEU A 6 2.57 -7.53 22.27
N ASP A 7 1.48 -8.16 22.69
CA ASP A 7 0.50 -8.70 21.74
C ASP A 7 -0.20 -7.58 20.95
N SER A 8 -0.62 -6.52 21.65
CA SER A 8 -1.29 -5.38 21.02
C SER A 8 -1.11 -4.07 21.78
N LEU A 9 -1.05 -2.97 21.03
CA LEU A 9 -1.05 -1.60 21.50
C LEU A 9 -2.14 -0.81 20.78
N THR A 10 -2.97 -0.09 21.54
CA THR A 10 -3.94 0.85 20.99
C THR A 10 -3.67 2.24 21.53
N ILE A 11 -3.52 3.21 20.63
CA ILE A 11 -3.37 4.62 20.94
C ILE A 11 -4.65 5.30 20.47
N LEU A 12 -5.37 5.91 21.41
CA LEU A 12 -6.75 6.35 21.19
C LEU A 12 -6.87 7.76 20.60
N SER A 13 -5.87 8.61 20.84
CA SER A 13 -5.78 9.95 20.28
C SER A 13 -4.36 10.43 20.45
N LEU A 14 -3.86 11.15 19.46
CA LEU A 14 -2.56 11.79 19.50
C LEU A 14 -2.61 13.02 18.61
N ARG A 15 -2.36 14.18 19.18
CA ARG A 15 -2.32 15.47 18.50
C ARG A 15 -0.89 15.96 18.37
N PRO A 16 -0.60 16.88 17.44
CA PRO A 16 0.74 17.44 17.30
C PRO A 16 1.28 18.03 18.61
N GLU A 17 0.41 18.67 19.40
CA GLU A 17 0.72 19.28 20.70
C GLU A 17 1.01 18.29 21.84
N ASP A 18 0.59 17.02 21.71
CA ASP A 18 0.86 16.00 22.73
C ASP A 18 2.35 15.61 22.79
N GLY A 19 3.12 15.95 21.74
CA GLY A 19 4.58 15.82 21.70
C GLY A 19 5.36 16.78 22.60
N GLY A 20 4.67 17.76 23.21
CA GLY A 20 5.30 18.81 24.03
C GLY A 20 5.69 20.06 23.25
N THR A 21 6.51 20.92 23.87
CA THR A 21 6.87 22.24 23.32
C THR A 21 8.08 22.16 22.39
N ASP A 22 7.79 21.98 21.10
CA ASP A 22 8.68 22.13 19.92
C ASP A 22 9.80 21.08 19.72
N PRO A 23 9.80 20.28 18.61
CA PRO A 23 8.83 20.16 17.52
C PRO A 23 7.68 19.17 17.82
N PRO A 24 6.56 19.23 17.07
CA PRO A 24 5.45 18.28 17.20
C PRO A 24 5.86 16.87 16.80
N PHE A 25 5.22 15.89 17.43
CA PHE A 25 5.55 14.49 17.31
C PHE A 25 5.16 13.90 15.95
N THR A 26 6.07 13.12 15.35
CA THR A 26 5.89 12.49 14.03
C THR A 26 5.49 11.01 14.15
N VAL A 27 5.08 10.39 13.03
CA VAL A 27 4.92 8.92 12.96
C VAL A 27 6.23 8.23 13.35
N PHE A 28 7.38 8.79 12.97
CA PHE A 28 8.68 8.24 13.30
C PHE A 28 8.90 8.15 14.80
N ASP A 29 8.77 9.28 15.49
CA ASP A 29 8.97 9.39 16.92
C ASP A 29 8.05 8.42 17.66
N LEU A 30 6.86 8.17 17.11
CA LEU A 30 5.94 7.18 17.63
C LEU A 30 6.48 5.77 17.54
N PHE A 31 6.85 5.33 16.35
CA PHE A 31 7.32 3.96 16.16
C PHE A 31 8.67 3.75 16.84
N ASP A 32 9.59 4.71 16.80
CA ASP A 32 10.88 4.63 17.52
C ASP A 32 10.68 4.46 19.03
N ARG A 33 9.82 5.29 19.65
CA ARG A 33 9.52 5.16 21.08
C ARG A 33 8.83 3.85 21.41
N ILE A 34 7.86 3.43 20.60
CA ILE A 34 7.20 2.15 20.76
C ILE A 34 8.21 1.00 20.71
N TYR A 35 9.10 0.98 19.71
CA TYR A 35 10.08 -0.10 19.55
C TYR A 35 11.24 -0.04 20.57
N SER A 36 11.53 1.14 21.12
CA SER A 36 12.45 1.28 22.25
C SER A 36 11.92 0.64 23.54
N LEU A 37 10.59 0.62 23.69
CA LEU A 37 9.91 -0.01 24.83
C LEU A 37 9.62 -1.49 24.58
N PHE A 38 9.21 -1.85 23.37
CA PHE A 38 8.80 -3.20 22.99
C PHE A 38 9.60 -3.67 21.77
N GLN A 39 10.35 -4.76 21.91
CA GLN A 39 11.17 -5.28 20.80
C GLN A 39 10.33 -5.78 19.62
N SER A 40 9.10 -6.20 19.88
CA SER A 40 8.12 -6.58 18.87
C SER A 40 6.71 -6.34 19.40
N ILE A 41 5.80 -5.95 18.49
CA ILE A 41 4.39 -5.78 18.80
C ILE A 41 3.58 -6.54 17.76
N GLY A 42 2.63 -7.38 18.18
CA GLY A 42 1.76 -8.08 17.22
C GLY A 42 0.90 -7.09 16.44
N TYR A 43 0.12 -6.27 17.16
CA TYR A 43 -0.85 -5.35 16.57
C TYR A 43 -0.76 -3.92 17.12
N ILE A 44 -0.66 -2.92 16.25
CA ILE A 44 -0.75 -1.51 16.61
C ILE A 44 -2.01 -0.90 15.98
N THR A 45 -2.86 -0.30 16.81
CA THR A 45 -3.99 0.52 16.35
C THR A 45 -3.77 1.97 16.76
N LEU A 46 -3.77 2.85 15.76
CA LEU A 46 -3.66 4.29 15.91
C LEU A 46 -5.03 4.89 15.57
N MET A 47 -5.72 5.43 16.57
CA MET A 47 -7.04 6.03 16.42
C MET A 47 -6.96 7.54 16.57
N ASP A 48 -7.68 8.27 15.72
CA ASP A 48 -7.87 9.72 15.84
C ASP A 48 -6.54 10.46 16.08
N ILE A 49 -5.58 10.15 15.21
CA ILE A 49 -4.26 10.74 15.22
C ILE A 49 -4.20 11.87 14.19
N ASP A 50 -3.77 13.05 14.65
CA ASP A 50 -3.47 14.21 13.81
C ASP A 50 -1.96 14.45 13.87
N LEU A 51 -1.29 14.40 12.72
CA LEU A 51 0.17 14.53 12.65
C LEU A 51 0.53 15.68 11.74
N LYS A 52 1.45 16.53 12.21
CA LYS A 52 1.98 17.61 11.39
C LYS A 52 2.70 17.01 10.17
N PRO A 53 2.60 17.64 8.99
CA PRO A 53 3.50 17.32 7.90
C PRO A 53 4.96 17.50 8.34
N THR A 54 5.79 16.47 8.11
CA THR A 54 7.23 16.63 8.17
C THR A 54 7.58 17.73 7.16
N SER A 55 8.42 18.69 7.54
CA SER A 55 8.80 19.76 6.63
C SER A 55 9.77 19.21 5.59
N ARG A 56 9.47 19.32 4.28
CA ARG A 56 10.29 19.17 3.04
C ARG A 56 11.47 18.18 2.95
N PHE A 57 12.18 17.86 4.02
CA PHE A 57 13.23 16.87 4.13
C PHE A 57 13.34 16.46 5.61
N PRO A 58 12.89 15.28 6.06
CA PRO A 58 13.73 14.55 6.99
C PRO A 58 15.08 14.40 6.30
N HIS A 59 16.17 14.83 6.94
CA HIS A 59 17.51 14.59 6.44
C HIS A 59 17.67 13.08 6.30
N TRP A 60 17.57 12.56 5.08
CA TRP A 60 17.84 11.16 4.78
C TRP A 60 19.35 10.99 4.94
N ASP A 61 19.78 10.57 6.12
CA ASP A 61 21.13 10.06 6.30
C ASP A 61 21.11 8.63 5.72
N PRO A 62 21.82 8.34 4.61
CA PRO A 62 21.81 7.02 3.98
C PRO A 62 22.26 5.90 4.92
N ASP A 63 22.93 6.27 6.01
CA ASP A 63 23.44 5.37 7.05
C ASP A 63 22.48 5.24 8.25
N GLU A 64 21.32 5.91 8.25
CA GLU A 64 20.31 5.78 9.31
C GLU A 64 19.51 4.48 9.11
N GLU A 65 19.87 3.47 9.92
CA GLU A 65 19.10 2.22 10.02
C GLU A 65 17.73 2.52 10.62
N TYR A 66 16.77 2.75 9.73
CA TYR A 66 15.36 2.86 10.09
C TYR A 66 14.89 1.62 10.84
N PRO A 67 14.09 1.77 11.92
CA PRO A 67 13.62 0.62 12.70
C PRO A 67 12.86 -0.34 11.80
N ASP A 68 13.40 -1.55 11.68
CA ASP A 68 12.77 -2.61 10.90
C ASP A 68 11.37 -2.85 11.44
N TRP A 69 10.39 -2.94 10.55
CA TRP A 69 9.01 -3.16 10.95
C TRP A 69 8.93 -4.57 11.52
N ARG A 70 8.93 -4.66 12.86
CA ARG A 70 8.76 -5.92 13.59
C ARG A 70 7.32 -6.18 14.01
N THR A 71 6.40 -5.36 13.46
CA THR A 71 4.97 -5.46 13.76
C THR A 71 4.27 -6.30 12.71
N GLU A 72 3.37 -7.19 13.15
CA GLU A 72 2.57 -8.01 12.22
C GLU A 72 1.44 -7.19 11.59
N ARG A 73 0.84 -6.25 12.32
CA ARG A 73 -0.22 -5.40 11.76
C ARG A 73 -0.23 -3.98 12.32
N VAL A 74 -0.38 -3.00 11.43
CA VAL A 74 -0.58 -1.57 11.77
C VAL A 74 -1.91 -1.09 11.20
N HIS A 75 -2.75 -0.51 12.04
CA HIS A 75 -4.07 0.01 11.67
C HIS A 75 -4.21 1.49 12.03
N PHE A 76 -4.34 2.33 11.02
CA PHE A 76 -4.70 3.75 11.15
C PHE A 76 -6.22 3.89 11.02
N LYS A 77 -6.86 4.47 12.03
CA LYS A 77 -8.31 4.61 12.11
C LYS A 77 -8.73 6.03 12.43
N ALA A 78 -9.54 6.64 11.56
CA ALA A 78 -10.01 8.02 11.70
C ALA A 78 -8.86 9.03 11.85
N CYS A 79 -7.71 8.75 11.22
CA CYS A 79 -6.53 9.60 11.33
C CYS A 79 -6.55 10.68 10.24
N THR A 80 -6.14 11.89 10.59
CA THR A 80 -5.71 12.89 9.61
C THR A 80 -4.21 12.77 9.48
N VAL A 81 -3.76 12.04 8.47
CA VAL A 81 -2.34 11.71 8.35
C VAL A 81 -1.71 12.70 7.37
N GLY A 82 -0.98 13.67 7.92
CA GLY A 82 -0.23 14.65 7.15
C GLY A 82 0.92 14.03 6.37
N VAL A 83 1.63 13.07 6.96
CA VAL A 83 2.72 12.31 6.32
C VAL A 83 2.89 10.94 6.99
N ILE A 84 3.04 9.90 6.18
CA ILE A 84 3.65 8.62 6.59
C ILE A 84 5.00 8.62 5.89
N ASP A 85 6.06 8.95 6.63
CA ASP A 85 7.41 8.81 6.11
C ASP A 85 7.67 7.33 5.84
N SER A 86 8.32 7.04 4.73
CA SER A 86 8.61 5.67 4.30
C SER A 86 9.56 5.00 5.29
N TYR A 87 9.21 3.81 5.77
CA TYR A 87 10.12 2.98 6.55
C TYR A 87 10.40 1.67 5.82
N SER A 88 11.69 1.30 5.85
CA SER A 88 12.29 0.05 5.42
C SER A 88 12.49 -0.17 3.91
N LEU A 89 13.77 -0.29 3.52
CA LEU A 89 14.22 -0.89 2.25
C LEU A 89 14.13 -2.43 2.29
N TYR A 90 13.80 -3.03 3.44
CA TYR A 90 13.76 -4.48 3.60
C TYR A 90 12.43 -5.06 3.10
N SER A 91 12.53 -6.29 2.59
CA SER A 91 11.36 -7.02 2.12
C SER A 91 10.49 -7.38 3.31
N PRO A 92 9.19 -7.02 3.31
CA PRO A 92 8.32 -7.31 4.44
C PRO A 92 8.16 -8.82 4.67
N GLU A 93 7.98 -9.21 5.92
CA GLU A 93 7.68 -10.59 6.30
C GLU A 93 6.26 -10.99 5.86
N ALA A 94 6.03 -12.26 5.54
CA ALA A 94 4.81 -12.73 4.88
C ALA A 94 3.48 -12.46 5.63
N GLY A 95 3.54 -12.12 6.92
CA GLY A 95 2.38 -11.87 7.78
C GLY A 95 1.99 -10.39 7.92
N GLN A 96 2.79 -9.46 7.40
CA GLN A 96 2.58 -8.04 7.68
C GLN A 96 1.33 -7.47 7.00
N GLU A 97 0.62 -6.60 7.71
CA GLU A 97 -0.58 -5.92 7.22
C GLU A 97 -0.58 -4.43 7.61
N LEU A 98 -0.92 -3.59 6.63
CA LEU A 98 -1.17 -2.16 6.83
C LEU A 98 -2.63 -1.87 6.52
N MET A 99 -3.33 -1.19 7.43
CA MET A 99 -4.75 -0.85 7.27
C MET A 99 -5.00 0.64 7.48
N PHE A 100 -5.81 1.22 6.61
CA PHE A 100 -6.35 2.58 6.72
C PHE A 100 -7.87 2.53 6.73
N GLU A 101 -8.49 2.95 7.84
CA GLU A 101 -9.94 3.04 8.03
C GLU A 101 -10.31 4.50 8.32
N ASP A 102 -11.28 5.06 7.60
CA ASP A 102 -11.82 6.42 7.85
C ASP A 102 -10.74 7.53 7.87
N CYS A 103 -9.60 7.33 7.21
CA CYS A 103 -8.50 8.28 7.23
C CYS A 103 -8.65 9.38 6.17
N ASN A 104 -8.10 10.55 6.45
CA ASN A 104 -7.97 11.66 5.51
C ASN A 104 -6.50 12.00 5.30
N LEU A 105 -5.98 11.75 4.09
CA LEU A 105 -4.60 12.01 3.71
C LEU A 105 -4.55 13.24 2.81
N HIS A 106 -3.81 14.26 3.24
CA HIS A 106 -3.58 15.48 2.47
C HIS A 106 -2.30 15.42 1.62
N GLY A 107 -1.47 14.41 1.88
CA GLY A 107 -0.22 14.15 1.21
C GLY A 107 0.46 12.94 1.83
N LEU A 108 1.37 12.36 1.08
CA LEU A 108 2.44 11.54 1.65
C LEU A 108 3.72 12.15 1.09
N GLU A 109 4.67 12.58 1.91
CA GLU A 109 5.92 13.10 1.36
C GLU A 109 6.76 11.98 0.73
N PHE A 110 6.66 10.76 1.29
CA PHE A 110 7.36 9.56 0.83
C PHE A 110 6.40 8.46 0.37
N CYS A 111 6.97 7.31 -0.01
CA CYS A 111 6.19 6.10 -0.29
C CYS A 111 5.73 5.43 1.02
N LEU A 112 4.61 4.73 0.98
CA LEU A 112 4.25 3.80 2.04
C LEU A 112 5.26 2.64 2.07
N PRO A 113 5.50 2.06 3.25
CA PRO A 113 6.34 0.87 3.39
C PRO A 113 5.83 -0.22 2.47
N LYS A 114 6.77 -0.97 1.89
CA LYS A 114 6.42 -2.17 1.15
C LYS A 114 5.70 -3.12 2.11
N THR A 115 4.51 -3.55 1.75
CA THR A 115 3.68 -4.38 2.64
C THR A 115 3.13 -5.61 1.90
N PRO A 116 3.05 -6.79 2.52
CA PRO A 116 2.42 -7.95 1.92
C PRO A 116 0.92 -7.70 1.71
N SER A 117 0.27 -7.02 2.66
CA SER A 117 -1.17 -6.80 2.66
C SER A 117 -1.50 -5.35 3.01
N LEU A 118 -2.24 -4.68 2.14
CA LEU A 118 -2.75 -3.33 2.34
C LEU A 118 -4.28 -3.35 2.29
N THR A 119 -4.93 -2.87 3.35
CA THR A 119 -6.38 -2.76 3.46
C THR A 119 -6.79 -1.29 3.53
N LEU A 120 -7.67 -0.87 2.62
CA LEU A 120 -8.16 0.50 2.49
C LEU A 120 -9.67 0.51 2.69
N LYS A 121 -10.13 1.17 3.75
CA LYS A 121 -11.52 1.12 4.19
C LYS A 121 -12.12 2.51 4.37
N ASN A 122 -13.24 2.73 3.68
CA ASN A 122 -14.02 3.98 3.75
C ASN A 122 -13.20 5.28 3.61
N LEU A 123 -12.26 5.28 2.67
CA LEU A 123 -11.41 6.45 2.39
C LEU A 123 -12.04 7.34 1.31
N ASN A 124 -11.75 8.65 1.37
CA ASN A 124 -12.14 9.59 0.33
C ASN A 124 -11.29 9.43 -0.96
N ALA A 125 -11.74 10.02 -2.06
CA ALA A 125 -11.09 9.90 -3.37
C ALA A 125 -9.63 10.36 -3.40
N GLU A 126 -9.33 11.45 -2.68
CA GLU A 126 -7.99 12.04 -2.63
C GLU A 126 -7.01 11.09 -1.93
N SER A 127 -7.40 10.61 -0.75
CA SER A 127 -6.65 9.64 0.06
C SER A 127 -6.40 8.34 -0.69
N LEU A 128 -7.42 7.81 -1.38
CA LEU A 128 -7.28 6.64 -2.24
C LEU A 128 -6.27 6.86 -3.37
N GLY A 129 -6.33 8.03 -4.03
CA GLY A 129 -5.40 8.40 -5.08
C GLY A 129 -3.95 8.44 -4.59
N ILE A 130 -3.73 9.11 -3.46
CA ILE A 130 -2.43 9.23 -2.81
C ILE A 130 -1.87 7.85 -2.46
N ILE A 131 -2.65 7.01 -1.77
CA ILE A 131 -2.18 5.70 -1.34
C ILE A 131 -1.89 4.78 -2.52
N ILE A 132 -2.77 4.72 -3.51
CA ILE A 132 -2.56 3.87 -4.70
C ILE A 132 -1.29 4.26 -5.45
N GLN A 133 -0.99 5.56 -5.50
CA GLN A 133 0.24 6.08 -6.12
C GLN A 133 1.48 5.85 -5.26
N LYS A 134 1.36 5.71 -3.95
CA LYS A 134 2.55 5.74 -3.08
C LYS A 134 2.81 4.44 -2.34
N SER A 135 2.01 3.40 -2.55
CA SER A 135 2.25 2.08 -1.96
C SER A 135 2.87 1.10 -2.93
N ASP A 136 3.53 0.08 -2.38
CA ASP A 136 3.93 -1.13 -3.08
C ASP A 136 3.48 -2.34 -2.25
N ALA A 137 2.31 -2.87 -2.58
CA ALA A 137 1.72 -3.98 -1.85
C ALA A 137 1.58 -5.25 -2.71
N ILE A 138 1.74 -6.43 -2.10
CA ILE A 138 1.51 -7.71 -2.79
C ILE A 138 0.00 -7.97 -2.94
N LYS A 139 -0.77 -7.62 -1.91
CA LYS A 139 -2.22 -7.77 -1.87
C LYS A 139 -2.84 -6.43 -1.47
N ILE A 140 -3.86 -5.99 -2.20
CA ILE A 140 -4.64 -4.82 -1.85
C ILE A 140 -6.11 -5.21 -1.67
N ALA A 141 -6.71 -4.80 -0.56
CA ALA A 141 -8.13 -4.89 -0.30
C ALA A 141 -8.75 -3.49 -0.21
N PHE A 142 -9.81 -3.25 -0.98
CA PHE A 142 -10.66 -2.08 -0.83
C PHE A 142 -11.98 -2.51 -0.19
N GLU A 143 -12.36 -1.89 0.91
CA GLU A 143 -13.55 -2.21 1.68
C GLU A 143 -14.41 -0.96 1.89
N ASP A 144 -15.70 -1.02 1.56
CA ASP A 144 -16.66 0.08 1.79
C ASP A 144 -16.15 1.44 1.27
N CYS A 145 -15.52 1.47 0.09
CA CYS A 145 -14.96 2.68 -0.50
C CYS A 145 -15.92 3.26 -1.58
N PRO A 146 -16.92 4.08 -1.22
CA PRO A 146 -17.88 4.62 -2.18
C PRO A 146 -17.24 5.61 -3.16
N GLU A 147 -16.14 6.25 -2.77
CA GLU A 147 -15.42 7.22 -3.59
C GLU A 147 -14.40 6.58 -4.55
N LEU A 148 -14.15 5.27 -4.43
CA LEU A 148 -13.28 4.56 -5.36
C LEU A 148 -13.95 4.45 -6.73
N THR A 149 -13.42 5.19 -7.70
CA THR A 149 -13.95 5.23 -9.08
C THR A 149 -13.03 4.52 -10.06
N ASP A 150 -13.55 4.22 -11.26
CA ASP A 150 -12.75 3.75 -12.40
C ASP A 150 -11.50 4.61 -12.65
N LYS A 151 -11.59 5.93 -12.53
CA LYS A 151 -10.44 6.83 -12.74
C LYS A 151 -9.32 6.54 -11.73
N ILE A 152 -9.68 6.34 -10.46
CA ILE A 152 -8.74 6.14 -9.36
C ILE A 152 -8.13 4.74 -9.44
N ILE A 153 -8.97 3.70 -9.55
CA ILE A 153 -8.49 2.31 -9.56
C ILE A 153 -7.62 1.99 -10.79
N LEU A 154 -7.84 2.68 -11.91
CA LEU A 154 -6.99 2.55 -13.10
C LEU A 154 -5.56 3.01 -12.88
N ALA A 155 -5.26 3.76 -11.82
CA ALA A 155 -3.88 4.06 -11.45
C ALA A 155 -3.08 2.78 -11.15
N LEU A 156 -3.72 1.69 -10.69
CA LEU A 156 -3.09 0.36 -10.55
C LEU A 156 -2.57 -0.23 -11.88
N ALA A 157 -3.05 0.28 -13.02
CA ALA A 157 -2.61 -0.12 -14.35
C ALA A 157 -1.53 0.81 -14.94
N ASN A 158 -1.38 2.01 -14.40
CA ASN A 158 -0.48 3.01 -14.96
C ASN A 158 0.96 2.74 -14.49
N ALA A 159 1.91 2.72 -15.42
CA ALA A 159 3.25 3.18 -15.12
C ALA A 159 3.20 4.70 -15.32
N HIS A 160 3.65 5.48 -14.35
CA HIS A 160 3.71 6.93 -14.53
C HIS A 160 4.64 7.21 -15.73
N PRO A 161 4.25 8.06 -16.71
CA PRO A 161 5.07 8.28 -17.91
C PRO A 161 6.46 8.90 -17.60
N ASP A 162 6.58 9.58 -16.46
CA ASP A 162 7.81 10.23 -15.98
C ASP A 162 8.47 9.51 -14.80
N SER A 163 7.89 8.39 -14.34
CA SER A 163 8.54 7.52 -13.35
C SER A 163 8.84 6.18 -14.02
N TRP A 164 10.11 5.80 -14.05
CA TRP A 164 10.56 4.47 -14.47
C TRP A 164 10.08 3.34 -13.52
N PHE A 165 9.09 3.63 -12.65
CA PHE A 165 8.63 2.80 -11.57
C PHE A 165 7.11 2.63 -11.71
N LEU A 166 6.67 1.37 -11.89
CA LEU A 166 5.36 0.99 -11.36
C LEU A 166 5.40 1.30 -9.85
N GLU A 167 4.48 2.09 -9.34
CA GLU A 167 4.39 2.31 -7.89
C GLU A 167 3.94 1.01 -7.22
N GLN A 168 3.00 0.29 -7.85
CA GLN A 168 2.53 -1.05 -7.44
C GLN A 168 3.28 -2.17 -8.16
N ARG A 169 4.58 -2.31 -7.92
CA ARG A 169 5.40 -3.33 -8.59
C ARG A 169 4.89 -4.72 -8.26
N HIS A 170 4.71 -5.03 -6.97
CA HIS A 170 4.55 -6.40 -6.52
C HIS A 170 3.09 -6.89 -6.45
N LEU A 171 2.12 -6.07 -6.86
CA LEU A 171 0.70 -6.39 -6.76
C LEU A 171 0.33 -7.68 -7.51
N ARG A 172 -0.19 -8.64 -6.78
CA ARG A 172 -0.63 -9.97 -7.25
C ARG A 172 -2.08 -10.29 -6.91
N SER A 173 -2.66 -9.69 -5.89
CA SER A 173 -4.04 -9.95 -5.47
C SER A 173 -4.79 -8.65 -5.23
N LEU A 174 -6.01 -8.57 -5.75
CA LEU A 174 -6.92 -7.46 -5.55
C LEU A 174 -8.24 -7.97 -4.97
N ARG A 175 -8.66 -7.42 -3.83
CA ARG A 175 -9.97 -7.67 -3.24
C ARG A 175 -10.78 -6.38 -3.23
N MET A 176 -12.06 -6.50 -3.55
CA MET A 176 -13.01 -5.41 -3.50
C MET A 176 -14.26 -5.83 -2.76
N HIS A 177 -14.63 -5.07 -1.75
CA HIS A 177 -15.86 -5.21 -0.99
C HIS A 177 -16.62 -3.89 -1.00
N ALA A 178 -17.89 -3.91 -1.40
CA ALA A 178 -18.78 -2.73 -1.34
C ALA A 178 -18.19 -1.46 -2.01
N CYS A 179 -17.61 -1.62 -3.20
CA CYS A 179 -17.03 -0.53 -4.01
C CYS A 179 -17.92 -0.22 -5.24
N PRO A 180 -19.04 0.53 -5.09
CA PRO A 180 -20.12 0.60 -6.09
C PRO A 180 -19.77 1.30 -7.42
N ARG A 181 -18.71 2.12 -7.43
CA ARG A 181 -18.36 2.99 -8.57
C ARG A 181 -17.22 2.42 -9.42
N VAL A 182 -16.76 1.21 -9.11
CA VAL A 182 -15.77 0.48 -9.91
C VAL A 182 -16.48 -0.48 -10.86
N SER A 183 -16.16 -0.38 -12.14
CA SER A 183 -16.71 -1.22 -13.20
C SER A 183 -15.82 -2.43 -13.47
N ALA A 184 -16.46 -3.55 -13.85
CA ALA A 184 -15.74 -4.73 -14.35
C ALA A 184 -14.83 -4.41 -15.55
N LYS A 185 -15.16 -3.38 -16.34
CA LYS A 185 -14.35 -2.93 -17.48
C LYS A 185 -13.02 -2.32 -17.01
N ALA A 186 -13.04 -1.51 -15.95
CA ALA A 186 -11.81 -0.96 -15.37
C ALA A 186 -10.93 -2.07 -14.80
N LEU A 187 -11.52 -3.03 -14.08
CA LEU A 187 -10.80 -4.19 -13.55
C LEU A 187 -10.17 -5.05 -14.66
N LYS A 188 -10.93 -5.34 -15.72
CA LYS A 188 -10.41 -6.03 -16.90
C LYS A 188 -9.22 -5.30 -17.52
N LYS A 189 -9.25 -3.96 -17.57
CA LYS A 189 -8.13 -3.15 -18.08
C LYS A 189 -6.89 -3.30 -17.19
N ILE A 190 -7.04 -3.27 -15.87
CA ILE A 190 -5.92 -3.49 -14.93
C ILE A 190 -5.31 -4.87 -15.14
N VAL A 191 -6.13 -5.93 -15.13
CA VAL A 191 -5.67 -7.31 -15.38
C VAL A 191 -4.97 -7.40 -16.73
N SER A 192 -5.57 -6.89 -17.80
CA SER A 192 -5.01 -6.98 -19.16
C SER A 192 -3.66 -6.28 -19.27
N VAL A 193 -3.49 -5.10 -18.66
CA VAL A 193 -2.22 -4.36 -18.70
C VAL A 193 -1.13 -5.13 -17.95
N ARG A 194 -1.44 -5.67 -16.77
CA ARG A 194 -0.47 -6.45 -15.99
C ARG A 194 -0.14 -7.80 -16.63
N GLN A 195 -1.10 -8.45 -17.31
CA GLN A 195 -0.85 -9.69 -18.05
C GLN A 195 0.00 -9.47 -19.32
N LYS A 196 -0.22 -8.38 -20.06
CA LYS A 196 0.52 -8.09 -21.31
C LYS A 196 1.99 -7.77 -21.08
N ARG A 197 2.33 -7.16 -19.94
CA ARG A 197 3.72 -6.80 -19.62
C ARG A 197 4.63 -8.03 -19.49
N ARG A 198 4.08 -9.21 -19.17
CA ARG A 198 4.79 -10.51 -19.22
C ARG A 198 5.41 -10.84 -20.59
N ILE A 199 4.94 -10.24 -21.69
CA ILE A 199 5.23 -10.71 -23.06
C ILE A 199 6.43 -9.97 -23.70
N VAL A 200 6.90 -8.85 -23.14
CA VAL A 200 7.95 -8.00 -23.75
C VAL A 200 9.35 -8.25 -23.14
N ALA A 201 9.66 -9.50 -22.82
CA ALA A 201 11.01 -9.90 -22.43
C ALA A 201 11.82 -10.33 -23.68
N ASP A 202 12.36 -9.36 -24.42
CA ASP A 202 13.35 -9.61 -25.48
C ASP A 202 14.76 -9.43 -24.90
N PRO A 203 15.70 -10.37 -25.06
CA PRO A 203 17.01 -10.30 -24.40
C PRO A 203 17.89 -9.21 -25.04
N MET A 204 18.25 -8.18 -24.27
CA MET A 204 19.24 -7.19 -24.70
C MET A 204 20.64 -7.81 -24.88
N PRO A 205 21.43 -7.36 -25.87
CA PRO A 205 22.77 -7.87 -26.15
C PRO A 205 23.76 -7.56 -25.02
N ALA A 206 24.67 -8.51 -24.80
CA ALA A 206 25.53 -8.69 -23.62
C ALA A 206 26.51 -7.56 -23.24
N LEU A 207 26.57 -6.45 -23.99
CA LEU A 207 27.54 -5.36 -23.76
C LEU A 207 27.12 -4.35 -22.69
N ALA A 208 25.88 -4.39 -22.19
CA ALA A 208 25.38 -3.52 -21.11
C ALA A 208 25.52 -4.13 -19.69
N ARG A 209 26.16 -5.29 -19.54
CA ARG A 209 26.19 -6.07 -18.28
C ARG A 209 27.22 -5.61 -17.24
N THR A 210 28.08 -4.64 -17.54
CA THR A 210 29.32 -4.46 -16.76
C THR A 210 29.25 -3.41 -15.64
N TYR A 211 28.16 -2.67 -15.46
CA TYR A 211 28.08 -1.58 -14.45
C TYR A 211 26.73 -1.41 -13.73
N LEU A 212 25.84 -2.41 -13.78
CA LEU A 212 24.58 -2.37 -13.03
C LEU A 212 24.45 -3.66 -12.19
N PRO A 213 24.24 -3.56 -10.87
CA PRO A 213 23.99 -4.73 -10.03
C PRO A 213 22.65 -5.35 -10.43
N ASP A 214 22.67 -6.43 -11.21
CA ASP A 214 21.52 -7.33 -11.53
C ASP A 214 20.12 -6.65 -11.66
N GLU A 215 20.07 -5.47 -12.28
CA GLU A 215 18.86 -4.65 -12.40
C GLU A 215 18.00 -4.98 -13.63
N ASN A 216 18.10 -6.20 -14.17
CA ASN A 216 17.37 -6.59 -15.39
C ASN A 216 16.06 -7.38 -15.17
N ASP A 217 15.62 -7.58 -13.93
CA ASP A 217 14.26 -8.06 -13.60
C ASP A 217 13.24 -6.90 -13.42
N TYR A 218 13.64 -5.65 -13.66
CA TYR A 218 12.99 -4.46 -13.07
C TYR A 218 11.88 -3.81 -13.90
N LEU A 219 11.55 -4.31 -15.10
CA LEU A 219 10.62 -3.62 -16.00
C LEU A 219 9.18 -4.16 -15.98
N ASP A 220 8.96 -5.39 -15.49
CA ASP A 220 7.65 -6.04 -15.55
C ASP A 220 7.19 -6.49 -14.15
N GLY A 221 6.31 -5.71 -13.53
CA GLY A 221 5.63 -6.13 -12.31
C GLY A 221 4.85 -7.45 -12.55
N PRO A 222 4.81 -8.39 -11.59
CA PRO A 222 4.13 -9.66 -11.75
C PRO A 222 2.68 -9.53 -12.23
N PRO A 223 2.18 -10.54 -12.96
CA PRO A 223 0.78 -10.58 -13.34
C PRO A 223 -0.11 -10.60 -12.11
N LEU A 224 -1.29 -9.99 -12.23
CA LEU A 224 -2.33 -10.16 -11.23
C LEU A 224 -2.81 -11.62 -11.28
N LYS A 225 -2.78 -12.30 -10.13
CA LYS A 225 -3.15 -13.70 -10.00
C LYS A 225 -4.57 -13.88 -9.47
N SER A 226 -4.99 -13.03 -8.54
CA SER A 226 -6.25 -13.18 -7.82
C SER A 226 -7.09 -11.91 -7.85
N LEU A 227 -8.38 -12.04 -8.11
CA LEU A 227 -9.38 -10.98 -8.03
C LEU A 227 -10.62 -11.48 -7.27
N ILE A 228 -10.91 -10.87 -6.13
CA ILE A 228 -12.08 -11.20 -5.31
C ILE A 228 -13.02 -10.00 -5.29
N LEU A 229 -14.25 -10.19 -5.75
CA LEU A 229 -15.31 -9.19 -5.76
C LEU A 229 -16.40 -9.61 -4.79
N SER A 230 -16.84 -8.70 -3.93
CA SER A 230 -17.90 -8.97 -2.96
C SER A 230 -18.71 -7.71 -2.63
N GLY A 231 -19.94 -7.89 -2.16
CA GLY A 231 -20.77 -6.76 -1.73
C GLY A 231 -21.07 -5.75 -2.85
N LEU A 232 -21.07 -6.20 -4.11
CA LEU A 232 -21.36 -5.33 -5.25
C LEU A 232 -22.79 -4.79 -5.14
N ASN A 233 -22.97 -3.47 -5.14
CA ASN A 233 -24.27 -2.80 -5.11
C ASN A 233 -25.04 -3.01 -6.44
N GLY A 234 -25.55 -4.22 -6.66
CA GLY A 234 -26.51 -4.58 -7.68
C GLY A 234 -25.97 -4.83 -9.10
N LYS A 235 -24.68 -4.60 -9.37
CA LYS A 235 -24.08 -4.85 -10.69
C LYS A 235 -23.24 -6.12 -10.67
N ARG A 236 -23.89 -7.27 -10.90
CA ARG A 236 -23.19 -8.52 -11.16
C ARG A 236 -22.30 -8.38 -12.40
N VAL A 237 -21.15 -9.05 -12.37
CA VAL A 237 -20.30 -9.18 -13.55
C VAL A 237 -21.07 -9.99 -14.61
N SER A 238 -21.08 -9.51 -15.86
CA SER A 238 -21.75 -10.26 -16.94
C SER A 238 -21.07 -11.61 -17.17
N ASN A 239 -21.81 -12.63 -17.59
CA ASN A 239 -21.25 -13.98 -17.81
C ASN A 239 -20.01 -13.96 -18.74
N GLY A 240 -20.04 -13.14 -19.80
CA GLY A 240 -18.90 -12.99 -20.71
C GLY A 240 -17.67 -12.32 -20.06
N MET A 241 -17.87 -11.40 -19.11
CA MET A 241 -16.76 -10.81 -18.34
C MET A 241 -16.24 -11.78 -17.27
N ARG A 242 -17.13 -12.53 -16.62
CA ARG A 242 -16.76 -13.57 -15.66
C ARG A 242 -15.88 -14.64 -16.30
N SER A 243 -16.33 -15.23 -17.40
CA SER A 243 -15.54 -16.23 -18.14
C SER A 243 -14.18 -15.65 -18.57
N TRP A 244 -14.13 -14.38 -19.00
CA TRP A 244 -12.85 -13.75 -19.30
C TRP A 244 -11.93 -13.66 -18.07
N PHE A 245 -12.43 -13.33 -16.88
CA PHE A 245 -11.59 -13.29 -15.67
C PHE A 245 -11.11 -14.69 -15.26
N GLU A 246 -11.99 -15.69 -15.31
CA GLU A 246 -11.65 -17.10 -15.03
C GLU A 246 -10.56 -17.62 -15.98
N ASP A 247 -10.56 -17.19 -17.24
CA ASP A 247 -9.54 -17.57 -18.23
C ASP A 247 -8.19 -16.82 -18.04
N ASN A 248 -8.17 -15.69 -17.33
CA ASN A 248 -7.00 -14.78 -17.25
C ASN A 248 -6.41 -14.63 -15.83
N LEU A 249 -7.02 -15.25 -14.83
CA LEU A 249 -6.59 -15.20 -13.43
C LEU A 249 -6.47 -16.62 -12.87
N GLU A 250 -5.56 -16.81 -11.91
CA GLU A 250 -5.46 -18.08 -11.16
C GLU A 250 -6.65 -18.24 -10.22
N GLU A 251 -7.17 -17.14 -9.69
CA GLU A 251 -8.32 -17.11 -8.80
C GLU A 251 -9.24 -15.92 -9.16
N PHE A 252 -10.49 -16.24 -9.47
CA PHE A 252 -11.56 -15.25 -9.58
C PHE A 252 -12.74 -15.68 -8.71
N LEU A 253 -13.16 -14.83 -7.78
CA LEU A 253 -14.31 -15.07 -6.92
C LEU A 253 -15.25 -13.87 -6.94
N GLU A 254 -16.54 -14.13 -7.11
CA GLU A 254 -17.61 -13.14 -6.99
C GLU A 254 -18.60 -13.62 -5.92
N ARG A 255 -18.71 -12.90 -4.81
CA ARG A 255 -19.54 -13.25 -3.63
C ARG A 255 -20.66 -12.25 -3.39
#